data_AF-A0A7Z9F385-F1
#
_entry.id   AF-A0A7Z9F385-F1
#
_cell.length_a   1.000
_cell.length_b   1.000
_cell.length_c   1.000
_cell.angle_alpha   90.00
_cell.angle_beta   90.00
_cell.angle_gamma   90.00
#
_symmetry.space_group_name_H-M   'P 1'
#
loop_
_entity.id
_entity.type
_entity.pdbx_description
1 polymer ?
#
loop_
_entity_poly.entity_id
_entity_poly.type
_entity_poly.pdbx_seq_one_letter_code
_entity_poly.pdbx_strand_id
1 'polypeptide(L)'
;MSRFRIMPHGRLQEWVAEEKGYFKDAGLDYEFTGNELIAGPASVATVASAEGVPAEVKRGAFETMEEGRACDISSACHWAVAMAASDDLGRMWGNAYSVTPSAIWVHPDSPIREPEALANVPVGVGYHSGSHFSALQALEKFLSP
;
A
#
# COMPACT_ATOMS: atom_id res chain seq x y z
N MET A 1 -9.55 27.90 -9.15
CA MET A 1 -8.87 26.59 -9.25
C MET A 1 -9.94 25.52 -9.13
N SER A 2 -9.84 24.40 -9.84
CA SER A 2 -10.75 23.28 -9.60
C SER A 2 -10.48 22.69 -8.21
N ARG A 3 -11.53 22.22 -7.54
CA ARG A 3 -11.42 21.55 -6.25
C ARG A 3 -10.52 20.33 -6.36
N PHE A 4 -9.58 20.22 -5.43
CA PHE A 4 -8.53 19.20 -5.44
C PHE A 4 -8.95 17.95 -4.68
N ARG A 5 -8.91 16.78 -5.31
CA ARG A 5 -9.38 15.51 -4.77
C ARG A 5 -8.24 14.69 -4.17
N ILE A 6 -8.29 14.49 -2.86
CA ILE A 6 -7.30 13.70 -2.11
C ILE A 6 -7.91 12.33 -1.81
N MET A 7 -7.27 11.25 -2.23
CA MET A 7 -7.58 9.90 -1.75
C MET A 7 -6.66 9.55 -0.56
N PRO A 8 -7.17 9.50 0.68
CA PRO A 8 -6.38 9.11 1.84
C PRO A 8 -5.88 7.67 1.73
N HIS A 9 -4.72 7.36 2.31
CA HIS A 9 -4.10 6.03 2.24
C HIS A 9 -3.45 5.62 3.57
N GLY A 10 -4.27 5.34 4.57
CA GLY A 10 -3.93 4.65 5.82
C GLY A 10 -3.08 5.44 6.81
N ARG A 11 -2.71 6.67 6.46
CA ARG A 11 -1.79 7.50 7.22
C ARG A 11 -2.50 8.70 7.84
N LEU A 12 -1.84 9.34 8.80
CA LEU A 12 -2.43 10.43 9.59
C LEU A 12 -2.24 11.83 9.00
N GLN A 13 -1.35 12.03 8.02
CA GLN A 13 -0.98 13.38 7.60
C GLN A 13 -2.14 14.18 7.02
N GLU A 14 -3.05 13.56 6.26
CA GLU A 14 -4.24 14.24 5.74
C GLU A 14 -5.18 14.67 6.88
N TRP A 15 -5.36 13.81 7.89
CA TRP A 15 -6.20 14.11 9.05
C TRP A 15 -5.60 15.20 9.93
N VAL A 16 -4.28 15.17 10.14
CA VAL A 16 -3.56 16.23 10.85
C VAL A 16 -3.67 17.55 10.11
N ALA A 17 -3.51 17.56 8.78
CA ALA A 17 -3.62 18.77 7.98
C ALA A 17 -5.04 19.35 7.95
N GLU A 18 -6.08 18.50 7.95
CA GLU A 18 -7.48 18.91 8.13
C GLU A 18 -7.68 19.53 9.53
N GLU A 19 -7.35 18.80 10.59
CA GLU A 19 -7.61 19.21 11.98
C GLU A 19 -6.86 20.49 12.35
N LYS A 20 -5.61 20.63 11.89
CA LYS A 20 -4.78 21.81 12.16
C LYS A 20 -5.02 22.97 11.19
N GLY A 21 -5.88 22.80 10.18
CA GLY A 21 -6.22 23.85 9.21
C GLY A 21 -5.17 24.11 8.13
N TYR A 22 -4.12 23.29 8.01
CA TYR A 22 -2.99 23.53 7.10
C TYR A 22 -3.41 23.65 5.63
N PHE A 23 -4.41 22.88 5.18
CA PHE A 23 -4.92 23.03 3.81
C PHE A 23 -5.57 24.39 3.58
N LYS A 24 -6.34 24.89 4.57
CA LYS A 24 -6.99 26.21 4.51
C LYS A 24 -5.97 27.33 4.58
N ASP A 25 -4.97 27.20 5.46
CA ASP A 25 -3.87 28.17 5.59
C ASP A 25 -3.05 28.28 4.29
N ALA A 26 -2.91 27.17 3.55
CA ALA A 26 -2.30 27.14 2.22
C ALA A 26 -3.22 27.65 1.09
N GLY A 27 -4.46 28.05 1.40
CA GLY A 27 -5.45 28.53 0.42
C GLY A 27 -5.97 27.46 -0.52
N LEU A 28 -5.93 26.18 -0.12
CA LEU A 28 -6.35 25.06 -0.96
C LEU A 28 -7.86 24.81 -0.83
N ASP A 29 -8.53 24.67 -1.98
CA ASP A 29 -9.88 24.12 -2.08
C ASP A 29 -9.77 22.62 -2.37
N TYR A 30 -10.19 21.78 -1.42
CA TYR A 30 -9.99 20.33 -1.49
C TYR A 30 -11.21 19.54 -0.99
N GLU A 31 -11.22 18.26 -1.33
CA GLU A 31 -12.08 17.24 -0.76
C GLU A 31 -11.36 15.91 -0.61
N PHE A 32 -11.76 15.14 0.40
CA PHE A 32 -11.35 13.74 0.49
C PHE A 32 -12.29 12.89 -0.34
N THR A 33 -11.75 12.15 -1.31
CA THR A 33 -12.50 11.16 -2.07
C THR A 33 -12.61 9.86 -1.28
N GLY A 34 -13.62 9.05 -1.64
CA GLY A 34 -13.95 7.78 -1.00
C GLY A 34 -12.73 6.94 -0.67
N ASN A 35 -12.80 6.29 0.48
CA ASN A 35 -11.69 5.63 1.12
C ASN A 35 -11.38 4.26 0.48
N GLU A 36 -11.57 4.07 -0.82
CA GLU A 36 -11.69 2.75 -1.47
C GLU A 36 -10.46 1.83 -1.31
N LEU A 37 -9.29 2.39 -1.00
CA LEU A 37 -8.07 1.63 -0.70
C LEU A 37 -7.88 1.26 0.78
N ILE A 38 -8.46 2.01 1.73
CA ILE A 38 -8.46 1.66 3.18
C ILE A 38 -9.82 1.05 3.60
N ALA A 39 -10.87 1.29 2.83
CA ALA A 39 -12.27 1.00 3.08
C ALA A 39 -12.95 0.44 1.81
N GLY A 40 -12.39 -0.64 1.27
CA GLY A 40 -13.27 -1.76 0.96
C GLY A 40 -14.08 -2.14 2.22
N PRO A 41 -15.02 -3.09 2.18
CA PRO A 41 -15.83 -3.50 3.36
C PRO A 41 -15.03 -3.95 4.61
N ALA A 42 -13.69 -3.93 4.55
CA ALA A 42 -12.72 -4.14 5.61
C ALA A 42 -12.43 -2.91 6.53
N SER A 43 -13.19 -1.81 6.48
CA SER A 43 -13.02 -0.72 7.48
C SER A 43 -13.49 -1.11 8.88
N VAL A 44 -14.05 -2.30 9.04
CA VAL A 44 -14.11 -3.02 10.31
C VAL A 44 -13.05 -4.10 10.21
N ALA A 45 -12.00 -4.03 11.04
CA ALA A 45 -11.03 -5.11 11.18
C ALA A 45 -11.73 -6.33 11.79
N THR A 46 -12.50 -7.07 10.99
CA THR A 46 -13.05 -8.37 11.35
C THR A 46 -12.03 -9.42 10.93
N VAL A 47 -11.49 -10.14 11.91
CA VAL A 47 -10.78 -11.38 11.63
C VAL A 47 -11.82 -12.39 11.17
N ALA A 48 -11.90 -12.62 9.87
CA ALA A 48 -12.77 -13.63 9.27
C ALA A 48 -11.93 -14.87 8.89
N SER A 49 -12.59 -16.03 8.84
CA SER A 49 -12.00 -17.24 8.27
C SER A 49 -11.60 -16.98 6.81
N ALA A 50 -10.47 -17.54 6.39
CA ALA A 50 -10.07 -17.53 4.98
C ALA A 50 -10.90 -18.51 4.12
N GLU A 51 -11.83 -19.27 4.73
CA GLU A 51 -12.74 -20.16 4.03
C GLU A 51 -13.60 -19.38 3.01
N GLY A 52 -13.46 -19.73 1.73
CA GLY A 52 -14.19 -19.10 0.63
C GLY A 52 -13.54 -17.83 0.07
N VAL A 53 -12.42 -17.36 0.64
CA VAL A 53 -11.59 -16.31 0.01
C VAL A 53 -10.81 -16.95 -1.15
N PRO A 54 -10.75 -16.32 -2.34
CA PRO A 54 -9.93 -16.83 -3.43
C PRO A 54 -8.48 -17.04 -2.97
N ALA A 55 -7.86 -18.15 -3.40
CA ALA A 55 -6.47 -18.47 -3.08
C ALA A 55 -5.49 -17.37 -3.53
N GLU A 56 -5.85 -16.60 -4.55
CA GLU A 56 -5.05 -15.49 -5.06
C GLU A 56 -5.92 -14.22 -5.24
N VAL A 57 -5.48 -13.12 -4.64
CA VAL A 57 -6.02 -11.78 -4.88
C VAL A 57 -5.02 -11.03 -5.77
N LYS A 58 -5.33 -10.91 -7.07
CA LYS A 58 -4.45 -10.29 -8.08
C LYS A 58 -4.83 -8.86 -8.44
N ARG A 59 -5.25 -8.08 -7.45
CA ARG A 59 -5.63 -6.67 -7.63
C ARG A 59 -5.09 -5.85 -6.47
N GLY A 60 -4.10 -5.00 -6.76
CA GLY A 60 -3.40 -4.18 -5.79
C GLY A 60 -3.43 -2.69 -6.13
N ALA A 61 -2.52 -1.95 -5.49
CA ALA A 61 -2.46 -0.51 -5.66
C ALA A 61 -2.05 -0.09 -7.08
N PHE A 62 -1.21 -0.87 -7.77
CA PHE A 62 -0.81 -0.56 -9.14
C PHE A 62 -1.96 -0.74 -10.13
N GLU A 63 -2.67 -1.86 -10.08
CA GLU A 63 -3.79 -2.14 -10.99
C GLU A 63 -4.91 -1.09 -10.84
N THR A 64 -5.17 -0.63 -9.61
CA THR A 64 -6.13 0.47 -9.38
C THR A 64 -5.64 1.84 -9.89
N MET A 65 -4.33 2.05 -10.04
CA MET A 65 -3.80 3.24 -10.72
C MET A 65 -3.93 3.12 -12.23
N GLU A 66 -3.69 1.93 -12.80
CA GLU A 66 -3.89 1.64 -14.23
C GLU A 66 -5.35 1.83 -14.67
N GLU A 67 -6.31 1.38 -13.86
CA GLU A 67 -7.74 1.58 -14.10
C GLU A 67 -8.17 3.07 -14.06
N GLY A 68 -7.32 3.95 -13.51
CA GLY A 68 -7.60 5.35 -13.28
C GLY A 68 -8.35 5.58 -11.97
N ARG A 69 -7.75 6.38 -11.09
CA ARG A 69 -8.40 6.80 -9.84
C ARG A 69 -9.10 8.13 -10.02
N ALA A 70 -10.30 8.25 -9.47
CA ALA A 70 -11.05 9.50 -9.48
C ALA A 70 -10.52 10.54 -8.46
N CYS A 71 -9.20 10.72 -8.38
CA CYS A 71 -8.52 11.62 -7.45
C CYS A 71 -7.34 12.33 -8.14
N ASP A 72 -6.90 13.44 -7.56
CA ASP A 72 -5.77 14.23 -8.04
C ASP A 72 -4.48 13.95 -7.23
N ILE A 73 -4.61 13.58 -5.95
CA ILE A 73 -3.54 12.94 -5.15
C ILE A 73 -4.04 11.59 -4.65
N SER A 74 -3.20 10.57 -4.83
CA SER A 74 -3.26 9.32 -4.07
C SER A 74 -1.86 8.91 -3.66
N SER A 75 -1.77 7.82 -2.91
CA SER A 75 -0.49 7.23 -2.54
C SER A 75 -0.58 5.71 -2.54
N ALA A 76 0.57 5.08 -2.53
CA ALA A 76 0.77 3.64 -2.39
C ALA A 76 2.22 3.39 -1.95
N CYS A 77 2.63 2.12 -1.91
CA CYS A 77 4.05 1.77 -1.74
C CYS A 77 4.93 2.35 -2.85
N HIS A 78 6.24 2.46 -2.57
CA HIS A 78 7.23 2.99 -3.50
C HIS A 78 7.18 2.32 -4.88
N TRP A 79 7.11 0.99 -4.90
CA TRP A 79 7.08 0.20 -6.13
C TRP A 79 5.88 0.54 -7.01
N ALA A 80 4.66 0.56 -6.45
CA ALA A 80 3.46 0.88 -7.22
C ALA A 80 3.48 2.33 -7.76
N VAL A 81 3.94 3.30 -6.96
CA VAL A 81 4.06 4.70 -7.39
C VAL A 81 5.13 4.86 -8.46
N ALA A 82 6.27 4.16 -8.33
CA ALA A 82 7.35 4.20 -9.32
C ALA A 82 6.92 3.59 -10.65
N MET A 83 6.23 2.45 -10.63
CA MET A 83 5.66 1.83 -11.83
C MET A 83 4.64 2.74 -12.49
N ALA A 84 3.65 3.25 -11.74
CA ALA A 84 2.63 4.15 -12.28
C ALA A 84 3.24 5.44 -12.87
N ALA A 85 4.27 6.00 -12.24
CA ALA A 85 4.98 7.17 -12.77
C ALA A 85 5.81 6.85 -14.03
N SER A 86 6.30 5.62 -14.16
CA SER A 86 7.06 5.17 -15.35
C SER A 86 6.13 4.90 -16.54
N ASP A 87 4.87 4.54 -16.28
CA ASP A 87 3.82 4.31 -17.28
C ASP A 87 2.97 5.57 -17.57
N ASP A 88 3.47 6.76 -17.22
CA ASP A 88 2.80 8.06 -17.43
C ASP A 88 1.39 8.18 -16.78
N LEU A 89 1.09 7.36 -15.76
CA LEU A 89 -0.19 7.37 -15.02
C LEU A 89 -0.23 8.42 -13.90
N GLY A 90 0.87 9.16 -13.70
CA GLY A 90 0.97 10.20 -12.68
C GLY A 90 2.41 10.67 -12.47
N ARG A 91 2.61 11.51 -11.46
CA ARG A 91 3.94 11.97 -11.05
C ARG A 91 4.16 11.65 -9.58
N MET A 92 5.32 11.10 -9.26
CA MET A 92 5.72 10.86 -7.87
C MET A 92 6.05 12.19 -7.18
N TRP A 93 5.48 12.39 -5.99
CA TRP A 93 5.87 13.47 -5.08
C TRP A 93 6.74 12.93 -3.93
N GLY A 94 8.04 13.16 -4.00
CA GLY A 94 9.03 12.59 -3.06
C GLY A 94 9.06 13.22 -1.66
N ASN A 95 8.48 14.42 -1.47
CA ASN A 95 8.58 15.13 -0.18
C ASN A 95 7.58 14.63 0.89
N ALA A 96 6.61 13.80 0.51
CA ALA A 96 5.64 13.17 1.42
C ALA A 96 5.89 11.65 1.54
N TYR A 97 7.16 11.25 1.54
CA TYR A 97 7.59 9.87 1.58
C TYR A 97 7.74 9.38 3.03
N SER A 98 7.33 8.15 3.30
CA SER A 98 7.48 7.50 4.60
C SER A 98 8.13 6.13 4.43
N VAL A 99 9.00 5.77 5.37
CA VAL A 99 9.70 4.49 5.40
C VAL A 99 9.30 3.76 6.67
N THR A 100 8.81 2.54 6.52
CA THR A 100 8.45 1.67 7.63
C THR A 100 9.30 0.40 7.59
N PRO A 101 9.88 -0.04 8.71
CA PRO A 101 10.45 -1.38 8.81
C PRO A 101 9.38 -2.43 8.47
N SER A 102 9.78 -3.47 7.75
CA SER A 102 8.93 -4.61 7.39
C SER A 102 9.62 -5.92 7.72
N ALA A 103 8.85 -6.95 8.02
CA ALA A 103 9.36 -8.29 8.31
C ALA A 103 8.38 -9.36 7.79
N ILE A 104 8.91 -10.55 7.50
CA ILE A 104 8.10 -11.76 7.34
C ILE A 104 7.80 -12.28 8.74
N TRP A 105 6.51 -12.34 9.09
CA TRP A 105 6.08 -12.83 10.39
C TRP A 105 5.69 -14.31 10.30
N VAL A 106 6.10 -15.09 11.29
CA VAL A 106 5.69 -16.48 11.46
C VAL A 106 4.95 -16.64 12.77
N HIS A 107 4.16 -17.71 12.90
CA HIS A 107 3.54 -18.08 14.17
C HIS A 107 4.62 -18.19 15.28
N PRO A 108 4.35 -17.78 16.53
CA PRO A 108 5.32 -17.89 17.62
C PRO A 108 5.90 -19.32 17.77
N ASP A 109 5.06 -20.34 17.62
CA ASP A 109 5.46 -21.75 17.69
C ASP A 109 6.06 -22.31 16.39
N SER A 110 6.22 -21.48 15.35
CA SER A 110 6.87 -21.92 14.11
C SER A 110 8.33 -22.30 14.38
N PRO A 111 8.84 -23.40 13.79
CA PRO A 111 10.27 -23.74 13.88
C PRO A 111 11.16 -22.82 13.02
N ILE A 112 10.57 -21.97 12.17
CA ILE A 112 11.30 -21.04 11.31
C ILE A 112 11.92 -19.93 12.16
N ARG A 113 13.25 -19.85 12.14
CA ARG A 113 14.03 -18.86 12.89
C ARG A 113 15.03 -18.07 12.04
N GLU A 114 15.38 -18.60 10.86
CA GLU A 114 16.32 -17.97 9.93
C GLU A 114 15.70 -17.93 8.52
N PRO A 115 16.10 -16.97 7.66
CA PRO A 115 15.54 -16.82 6.31
C PRO A 115 15.66 -18.07 5.42
N GLU A 116 16.74 -18.85 5.56
CA GLU A 116 16.99 -20.08 4.79
C GLU A 116 15.91 -21.14 5.03
N ALA A 117 15.29 -21.13 6.22
CA ALA A 117 14.20 -22.04 6.55
C ALA A 117 12.88 -21.72 5.81
N LEU A 118 12.84 -20.61 5.05
CA LEU A 118 11.74 -20.28 4.14
C LEU A 118 11.88 -20.95 2.76
N ALA A 119 12.96 -21.69 2.50
CA ALA A 119 13.12 -22.42 1.25
C ALA A 119 11.94 -23.37 1.01
N ASN A 120 11.28 -23.23 -0.15
CA ASN A 120 10.08 -24.00 -0.52
C ASN A 120 8.87 -23.82 0.43
N VAL A 121 8.85 -22.77 1.26
CA VAL A 121 7.71 -22.42 2.11
C VAL A 121 6.90 -21.31 1.43
N PRO A 122 5.58 -21.49 1.25
CA PRO A 122 4.74 -20.40 0.75
C PRO A 122 4.76 -19.20 1.69
N VAL A 123 5.09 -18.01 1.16
CA VAL A 123 5.09 -16.74 1.90
C VAL A 123 3.94 -15.86 1.41
N GLY A 124 3.04 -15.49 2.33
CA GLY A 124 1.92 -14.61 2.02
C GLY A 124 2.39 -13.16 1.81
N VAL A 125 2.18 -12.61 0.61
CA VAL A 125 2.47 -11.22 0.25
C VAL A 125 1.33 -10.64 -0.58
N GLY A 126 1.15 -9.32 -0.56
CA GLY A 126 0.18 -8.67 -1.42
C GLY A 126 0.65 -8.66 -2.89
N TYR A 127 -0.20 -9.08 -3.83
CA TYR A 127 0.11 -9.06 -5.25
C TYR A 127 0.52 -7.67 -5.75
N HIS A 128 1.63 -7.60 -6.52
CA HIS A 128 2.26 -6.37 -7.03
C HIS A 128 2.36 -5.22 -6.02
N SER A 129 2.43 -5.57 -4.73
CA SER A 129 2.54 -4.61 -3.65
C SER A 129 3.98 -4.48 -3.18
N GLY A 130 4.26 -3.45 -2.38
CA GLY A 130 5.59 -3.25 -1.81
C GLY A 130 6.07 -4.46 -1.00
N SER A 131 5.18 -5.20 -0.35
CA SER A 131 5.57 -6.41 0.40
C SER A 131 6.02 -7.56 -0.51
N HIS A 132 5.49 -7.65 -1.74
CA HIS A 132 5.90 -8.67 -2.70
C HIS A 132 7.33 -8.41 -3.15
N PHE A 133 7.62 -7.19 -3.61
CA PHE A 133 8.97 -6.84 -4.05
C PHE A 133 9.98 -6.77 -2.90
N SER A 134 9.59 -6.30 -1.73
CA SER A 134 10.49 -6.26 -0.57
C SER A 134 10.80 -7.66 -0.03
N ALA A 135 9.84 -8.60 -0.07
CA ALA A 135 10.10 -9.99 0.30
C ALA A 135 11.08 -10.66 -0.67
N LEU A 136 10.90 -10.47 -1.98
CA LEU A 136 11.84 -10.98 -2.99
C LEU A 136 13.25 -10.42 -2.77
N GLN A 137 13.38 -9.09 -2.66
CA GLN A 137 14.66 -8.42 -2.43
C GLN A 137 15.31 -8.84 -1.10
N ALA A 138 14.52 -9.06 -0.04
CA ALA A 138 15.07 -9.48 1.25
C ALA A 138 15.56 -10.93 1.23
N LEU A 139 14.88 -11.82 0.49
CA LEU A 139 15.19 -13.24 0.45
C LEU A 139 16.25 -13.63 -0.59
N GLU A 140 16.49 -12.81 -1.62
CA GLU A 140 17.44 -13.12 -2.70
C GLU A 140 18.87 -13.41 -2.21
N LYS A 141 19.24 -12.88 -1.04
CA LYS A 141 20.54 -13.11 -0.42
C LYS A 141 20.67 -14.48 0.26
N PHE A 142 19.54 -15.08 0.65
CA PHE A 142 19.49 -16.30 1.48
C PHE A 142 18.99 -17.51 0.70
N LEU A 143 18.14 -17.28 -0.31
CA LEU A 143 17.50 -18.32 -1.10
C LEU A 143 18.03 -18.27 -2.52
N SER A 144 18.33 -19.46 -3.07
CA SER A 144 18.60 -19.58 -4.51
C SER A 144 17.30 -19.43 -5.32
N PRO A 145 17.36 -18.89 -6.54
CA PRO A 145 16.21 -18.79 -7.45
C PRO A 145 15.56 -20.14 -7.78
#